data_AF-A0A369B0U3-F1
#
_entry.id   AF-A0A369B0U3-F1
#
_cell.length_a   1.000
_cell.length_b   1.000
_cell.length_c   1.000
_cell.angle_alpha   90.00
_cell.angle_beta   90.00
_cell.angle_gamma   90.00
#
_symmetry.space_group_name_H-M   'P 1'
#
loop_
_entity.id
_entity.type
_entity.pdbx_description
1 polymer ?
#
loop_
_entity_poly.entity_id
_entity_poly.type
_entity_poly.pdbx_seq_one_letter_code
_entity_poly.pdbx_strand_id
1 'polypeptide(L)'
;MIDKFFYWLEHFLRANAALMALTGMGFYGFFKYKFEKMKGDKVSVDNRLSNLEKANLAMLHNKIYVQCASHLTEGFISISDLDDLDYLFTAYKKLGGNGTGETLYNKVKALPNIKMKEGN
;
A
#
# COMPACT_ATOMS: atom_id res chain seq x y z
N MET A 1 18.14 -53.65 33.65
CA MET A 1 17.18 -52.65 34.17
C MET A 1 17.02 -51.49 33.17
N ILE A 2 18.14 -51.03 32.59
CA ILE A 2 18.20 -50.02 31.52
C ILE A 2 17.47 -50.48 30.24
N ASP A 3 17.56 -51.76 29.83
CA ASP A 3 16.91 -52.22 28.59
C ASP A 3 15.38 -52.25 28.69
N LYS A 4 14.82 -52.56 29.86
CA LYS A 4 13.37 -52.47 30.11
C LYS A 4 12.87 -51.03 30.11
N PHE A 5 13.70 -50.10 30.61
CA PHE A 5 13.41 -48.67 30.55
C PHE A 5 13.45 -48.15 29.10
N PHE A 6 14.47 -48.53 28.33
CA PHE A 6 14.57 -48.16 26.91
C PHE A 6 13.43 -48.73 26.06
N TYR A 7 13.04 -49.98 26.31
CA TYR A 7 11.90 -50.61 25.65
C TYR A 7 10.57 -49.89 25.95
N TRP A 8 10.33 -49.56 27.23
CA TRP A 8 9.14 -48.81 27.63
C TRP A 8 9.13 -47.39 27.06
N LEU A 9 10.31 -46.74 27.01
CA LEU A 9 10.47 -45.40 26.45
C LEU A 9 10.23 -45.36 24.94
N GLU A 10 10.79 -46.30 24.17
CA GLU A 10 10.52 -46.38 22.72
C GLU A 10 9.05 -46.70 22.42
N HIS A 11 8.43 -47.57 23.21
CA HIS A 11 7.02 -47.91 23.05
C HIS A 11 6.12 -46.69 23.33
N PHE A 12 6.44 -45.92 24.37
CA PHE A 12 5.77 -44.67 24.71
C PHE A 12 5.98 -43.59 23.64
N LEU A 13 7.21 -43.42 23.15
CA LEU A 13 7.54 -42.47 22.09
C LEU A 13 6.84 -42.82 20.77
N ARG A 14 6.78 -44.11 20.39
CA ARG A 14 6.06 -44.57 19.19
C ARG A 14 4.54 -44.40 19.32
N ALA A 15 3.97 -44.60 20.51
CA ALA A 15 2.55 -44.38 20.74
C ALA A 15 2.16 -42.89 20.59
N ASN A 16 2.98 -41.98 21.13
CA ASN A 16 2.76 -40.54 20.98
C ASN A 16 3.05 -40.06 19.56
N ALA A 17 4.03 -40.63 18.85
CA ALA A 17 4.31 -40.32 17.45
C ALA A 17 3.17 -40.77 16.52
N ALA A 18 2.57 -41.94 16.76
CA ALA A 18 1.40 -42.40 16.03
C ALA A 18 0.17 -41.53 16.32
N LEU A 19 -0.04 -41.15 17.58
CA LEU A 19 -1.11 -40.22 17.96
C LEU A 19 -0.90 -38.83 17.34
N MET A 20 0.34 -38.32 17.33
CA MET A 20 0.73 -37.07 16.68
C MET A 20 0.64 -37.15 15.15
N ALA A 21 0.82 -38.31 14.53
CA ALA A 21 0.60 -38.49 13.10
C ALA A 21 -0.90 -38.49 12.74
N LEU A 22 -1.74 -39.15 13.56
CA LEU A 22 -3.20 -39.19 13.37
C LEU A 22 -3.86 -37.83 13.65
N THR A 23 -3.45 -37.16 14.73
CA THR A 23 -3.94 -35.81 15.08
C THR A 23 -3.29 -34.73 14.20
N GLY A 24 -1.99 -34.84 13.93
CA GLY A 24 -1.22 -33.91 13.12
C GLY A 24 -1.63 -33.85 11.66
N MET A 25 -2.11 -34.96 11.05
CA MET A 25 -2.66 -34.90 9.69
C MET A 25 -3.93 -34.03 9.61
N GLY A 26 -4.84 -34.16 10.58
CA GLY A 26 -6.05 -33.34 10.65
C GLY A 26 -5.76 -31.88 10.99
N PHE A 27 -4.88 -31.64 11.97
CA PHE A 27 -4.44 -30.29 12.34
C PHE A 27 -3.65 -29.60 11.22
N TYR A 28 -2.77 -30.31 10.50
CA TYR A 28 -2.04 -29.78 9.36
C TYR A 28 -2.99 -29.35 8.24
N GLY A 29 -3.98 -30.16 7.90
CA GLY A 29 -5.02 -29.80 6.93
C GLY A 29 -5.84 -28.58 7.37
N PHE A 30 -6.26 -28.53 8.64
CA PHE A 30 -7.00 -27.39 9.20
C PHE A 30 -6.17 -26.10 9.23
N PHE A 31 -4.91 -26.18 9.67
CA PHE A 31 -3.97 -25.05 9.66
C PHE A 31 -3.68 -24.59 8.24
N LYS A 32 -3.41 -25.53 7.31
CA LYS A 32 -3.17 -25.22 5.90
C LYS A 32 -4.38 -24.55 5.26
N TYR A 33 -5.59 -25.07 5.47
CA TYR A 33 -6.83 -24.46 4.97
C TYR A 33 -7.04 -23.04 5.51
N LYS A 34 -6.88 -22.82 6.82
CA LYS A 34 -6.93 -21.49 7.43
C LYS A 34 -5.87 -20.55 6.85
N PHE A 35 -4.65 -21.05 6.62
CA PHE A 35 -3.53 -20.27 6.13
C PHE A 35 -3.66 -19.91 4.64
N GLU A 36 -4.10 -20.84 3.80
CA GLU A 36 -4.41 -20.61 2.38
C GLU A 36 -5.56 -19.61 2.22
N LYS A 37 -6.61 -19.72 3.06
CA LYS A 37 -7.71 -18.75 3.08
C LYS A 37 -7.26 -17.36 3.52
N MET A 38 -6.41 -17.25 4.55
CA MET A 38 -5.83 -15.97 4.99
C MET A 38 -4.91 -15.34 3.93
N LYS A 39 -4.15 -16.15 3.18
CA LYS A 39 -3.34 -15.66 2.04
C LYS A 39 -4.22 -15.15 0.90
N GLY A 40 -5.29 -15.88 0.56
CA GLY A 40 -6.24 -15.45 -0.48
C GLY A 40 -6.89 -14.11 -0.16
N ASP A 41 -7.34 -13.92 1.08
CA ASP A 41 -7.94 -12.65 1.52
C ASP A 41 -6.93 -11.50 1.45
N LYS A 42 -5.69 -11.67 1.94
CA LYS A 42 -4.65 -10.64 1.85
C LYS A 42 -4.32 -10.25 0.41
N VAL A 43 -4.14 -11.25 -0.47
CA VAL A 43 -3.86 -10.98 -1.90
C VAL A 43 -4.98 -10.17 -2.55
N SER A 44 -6.24 -10.44 -2.21
CA SER A 44 -7.38 -9.67 -2.72
C SER A 44 -7.39 -8.23 -2.20
N VAL A 45 -7.05 -8.04 -0.92
CA VAL A 45 -6.98 -6.71 -0.29
C VAL A 45 -5.82 -5.90 -0.87
N ASP A 46 -4.65 -6.50 -1.05
CA ASP A 46 -3.47 -5.85 -1.64
C ASP A 46 -3.73 -5.44 -3.09
N ASN A 47 -4.38 -6.30 -3.88
CA ASN A 47 -4.79 -5.96 -5.25
C ASN A 47 -5.77 -4.78 -5.28
N ARG A 48 -6.77 -4.77 -4.38
CA ARG A 48 -7.74 -3.67 -4.27
C ARG A 48 -7.06 -2.37 -3.85
N LEU A 49 -6.15 -2.41 -2.88
CA LEU A 49 -5.33 -1.27 -2.46
C LEU A 49 -4.51 -0.73 -3.64
N SER A 50 -3.82 -1.60 -4.37
CA SER A 50 -3.04 -1.19 -5.54
C SER A 50 -3.89 -0.54 -6.64
N ASN A 51 -5.13 -1.01 -6.83
CA ASN A 51 -6.05 -0.43 -7.80
C ASN A 51 -6.55 0.95 -7.35
N LEU A 52 -6.80 1.13 -6.05
CA LEU A 52 -7.14 2.42 -5.47
C LEU A 52 -5.97 3.41 -5.58
N GLU A 53 -4.74 2.97 -5.33
CA GLU A 53 -3.54 3.80 -5.51
C GLU A 53 -3.39 4.27 -6.96
N LYS A 54 -3.58 3.37 -7.94
CA LYS A 54 -3.56 3.71 -9.37
C LYS A 54 -4.68 4.67 -9.76
N ALA A 55 -5.89 4.44 -9.26
CA ALA A 55 -7.02 5.33 -9.51
C ALA A 55 -6.75 6.73 -8.91
N ASN A 56 -6.24 6.80 -7.69
CA ASN A 56 -5.90 8.05 -7.04
C ASN A 56 -4.75 8.78 -7.76
N LEU A 57 -3.74 8.04 -8.23
CA LEU A 57 -2.66 8.59 -9.07
C LEU A 57 -3.23 9.23 -10.35
N ALA A 58 -4.17 8.58 -11.03
CA ALA A 58 -4.81 9.13 -12.22
C ALA A 58 -5.67 10.36 -11.93
N MET A 59 -6.39 10.38 -10.79
CA MET A 59 -7.16 11.55 -10.36
C MET A 59 -6.24 12.73 -10.02
N LEU A 60 -5.16 12.49 -9.27
CA LEU A 60 -4.16 13.50 -8.93
C LEU A 60 -3.48 14.05 -10.19
N HIS A 61 -3.11 13.18 -11.12
CA HIS A 61 -2.58 13.59 -12.43
C HIS A 61 -3.52 14.57 -13.13
N ASN A 62 -4.79 14.22 -13.27
CA ASN A 62 -5.77 15.09 -13.92
C ASN A 62 -5.94 16.42 -13.18
N LYS A 63 -6.04 16.38 -11.84
CA LYS A 63 -6.23 17.58 -11.01
C LYS A 63 -5.04 18.55 -11.14
N ILE A 64 -3.81 18.03 -11.03
CA ILE A 64 -2.59 18.83 -11.21
C ILE A 64 -2.57 19.44 -12.62
N TYR A 65 -2.91 18.66 -13.65
CA TYR A 65 -2.91 19.16 -15.02
C TYR A 65 -3.88 20.33 -15.21
N VAL A 66 -5.11 20.21 -14.69
CA VAL A 66 -6.14 21.25 -14.79
C VAL A 66 -5.73 22.50 -14.01
N GLN A 67 -5.27 22.37 -12.76
CA GLN A 67 -4.84 23.51 -11.95
C GLN A 67 -3.63 24.22 -12.57
N CYS A 68 -2.61 23.45 -12.98
CA CYS A 68 -1.45 24.01 -13.64
C CYS A 68 -1.82 24.74 -14.94
N ALA A 69 -2.73 24.18 -15.74
CA ALA A 69 -3.17 24.83 -16.98
C ALA A 69 -3.91 26.16 -16.72
N SER A 70 -4.76 26.22 -15.68
CA SER A 70 -5.44 27.45 -15.28
C SER A 70 -4.44 28.54 -14.91
N HIS A 71 -3.53 28.25 -13.98
CA HIS A 71 -2.55 29.23 -13.52
C HIS A 71 -1.53 29.64 -14.60
N LEU A 72 -1.15 28.72 -15.51
CA LEU A 72 -0.32 29.09 -16.66
C LEU A 72 -1.05 30.02 -17.63
N THR A 73 -2.36 29.91 -17.74
CA THR A 73 -3.20 30.79 -18.57
C THR A 73 -3.39 32.15 -17.91
N GLU A 74 -3.56 32.19 -16.59
CA GLU A 74 -3.64 33.42 -15.79
C GLU A 74 -2.29 34.16 -15.73
N GLY A 75 -1.18 33.43 -15.79
CA GLY A 75 0.18 33.97 -15.76
C GLY A 75 0.67 34.33 -14.35
N PHE A 76 -0.07 33.98 -13.31
CA PHE A 76 0.31 34.13 -11.90
C PHE A 76 -0.30 32.99 -11.07
N ILE A 77 0.21 32.80 -9.86
CA ILE A 77 -0.39 31.88 -8.88
C ILE A 77 -0.43 32.57 -7.51
N SER A 78 -1.46 32.31 -6.71
CA SER A 78 -1.48 32.82 -5.34
C SER A 78 -0.63 31.95 -4.42
N ILE A 79 -0.19 32.50 -3.28
CA ILE A 79 0.59 31.70 -2.31
C ILE A 79 -0.23 30.52 -1.77
N SER A 80 -1.53 30.71 -1.53
CA SER A 80 -2.42 29.64 -1.07
C SER A 80 -2.60 28.56 -2.14
N ASP A 81 -2.81 28.95 -3.40
CA ASP A 81 -2.98 27.98 -4.48
C ASP A 81 -1.68 27.22 -4.76
N LEU A 82 -0.53 27.86 -4.59
CA LEU A 82 0.77 27.21 -4.72
C LEU A 82 1.00 26.17 -3.61
N ASP A 83 0.60 26.46 -2.37
CA ASP A 83 0.68 25.51 -1.25
C ASP A 83 -0.24 24.30 -1.46
N ASP A 84 -1.48 24.55 -1.90
CA ASP A 84 -2.43 23.49 -2.25
C ASP A 84 -1.91 22.62 -3.41
N LEU A 85 -1.32 23.24 -4.43
CA LEU A 85 -0.72 22.54 -5.57
C LEU A 85 0.50 21.72 -5.13
N ASP A 86 1.32 22.22 -4.20
CA ASP A 86 2.48 21.50 -3.66
C ASP A 86 2.06 20.27 -2.84
N TYR A 87 0.98 20.39 -2.07
CA TYR A 87 0.40 19.28 -1.33
C TYR A 87 -0.09 18.17 -2.29
N LEU A 88 -0.80 18.55 -3.35
CA LEU A 88 -1.26 17.61 -4.39
C LEU A 88 -0.09 16.97 -5.14
N PHE A 89 0.92 17.77 -5.51
CA PHE A 89 2.09 17.30 -6.22
C PHE A 89 2.92 16.33 -5.37
N THR A 90 3.07 16.59 -4.08
CA THR A 90 3.77 15.70 -3.15
C THR A 90 3.08 14.35 -3.03
N ALA A 91 1.75 14.32 -2.89
CA ALA A 91 0.98 13.08 -2.87
C ALA A 91 1.10 12.31 -4.21
N TYR A 92 1.03 13.04 -5.32
CA TYR A 92 1.19 12.49 -6.66
C TYR A 92 2.58 11.86 -6.87
N LYS A 93 3.65 12.53 -6.45
CA LYS A 93 5.02 12.02 -6.59
C LYS A 93 5.25 10.77 -5.75
N LYS A 94 4.69 10.72 -4.53
CA LYS A 94 4.75 9.53 -3.66
C LYS A 94 4.11 8.29 -4.29
N LEU A 95 3.07 8.46 -5.09
CA LEU A 95 2.39 7.37 -5.79
C LEU A 95 3.05 6.97 -7.13
N GLY A 96 4.24 7.52 -7.45
CA GLY A 96 4.99 7.16 -8.66
C GLY A 96 4.77 8.10 -9.85
N GLY A 97 4.35 9.34 -9.60
CA GLY A 97 4.04 10.34 -10.63
C GLY A 97 5.00 10.44 -11.82
N ASN A 98 4.45 10.81 -12.98
CA ASN A 98 5.16 10.98 -14.25
C ASN A 98 5.97 12.30 -14.35
N GLY A 99 6.94 12.33 -15.26
CA GLY A 99 7.79 13.51 -15.51
C GLY A 99 7.07 14.69 -16.17
N THR A 100 5.96 14.47 -16.87
CA THR A 100 5.17 15.53 -17.51
C THR A 100 4.51 16.44 -16.46
N GLY A 101 3.90 15.84 -15.43
CA GLY A 101 3.29 16.57 -14.31
C GLY A 101 4.32 17.39 -13.54
N GLU A 102 5.53 16.84 -13.34
CA GLU A 102 6.65 17.54 -12.70
C GLU A 102 7.11 18.75 -13.52
N THR A 103 7.17 18.61 -14.85
CA THR A 103 7.50 19.73 -15.74
C THR A 103 6.46 20.85 -15.65
N LEU A 104 5.17 20.50 -15.63
CA LEU A 104 4.08 21.48 -15.49
C LEU A 104 4.10 22.18 -14.13
N TYR A 105 4.25 21.41 -13.05
CA TYR A 105 4.37 21.94 -11.69
C TYR A 105 5.54 22.93 -11.58
N ASN A 106 6.71 22.60 -12.12
CA ASN A 106 7.87 23.50 -12.09
C ASN A 106 7.64 24.79 -12.88
N LYS A 107 6.90 24.74 -14.00
CA LYS A 107 6.54 25.94 -14.76
C LYS A 107 5.62 26.86 -13.95
N VAL A 108 4.61 26.30 -13.28
CA VAL A 108 3.69 27.05 -12.43
C VAL A 108 4.40 27.65 -11.22
N LYS A 109 5.31 26.89 -10.60
CA LYS A 109 6.13 27.37 -9.47
C LYS A 109 7.04 28.54 -9.83
N ALA A 110 7.39 28.69 -11.10
CA ALA A 110 8.18 29.81 -11.61
C ALA A 110 7.34 31.07 -11.93
N LEU A 111 6.00 30.99 -11.83
CA LEU A 111 5.13 32.14 -12.04
C LEU A 111 5.25 33.15 -10.89
N PRO A 112 4.88 34.42 -11.12
CA PRO A 112 4.79 35.43 -10.07
C PRO A 112 3.78 35.02 -8.99
N ASN A 113 4.23 35.06 -7.73
CA ASN A 113 3.41 34.73 -6.57
C ASN A 113 2.72 35.98 -6.02
N ILE A 114 1.41 36.07 -6.17
CA ILE A 114 0.63 37.19 -5.65
C ILE A 114 0.05 36.80 -4.28
N LYS A 115 0.28 37.63 -3.26
CA LYS A 115 -0.49 37.52 -2.02
C LYS A 115 -1.92 37.92 -2.34
N MET A 116 -2.86 36.97 -2.35
CA MET A 116 -4.28 37.30 -2.31
C MET A 116 -4.49 38.21 -1.10
N LYS A 117 -4.96 39.44 -1.33
CA LYS A 117 -5.34 40.36 -0.26
C LYS A 117 -6.54 39.71 0.43
N GLU A 118 -6.40 39.37 1.71
CA GLU A 118 -7.51 38.86 2.53
C GLU A 118 -8.72 39.77 2.29
N GLY A 119 -9.79 39.18 1.76
CA GLY A 119 -11.06 39.87 1.56
C GLY A 119 -11.58 40.32 2.93
N ASN A 120 -11.81 41.63 3.05
CA ASN A 120 -12.42 42.30 4.18
C ASN A 120 -13.86 41.80 4.43
#